data_AF-A0A059LBN1-F1
#
_entry.id   AF-A0A059LBN1-F1
#
_cell.length_a   1.000
_cell.length_b   1.000
_cell.length_c   1.000
_cell.angle_alpha   90.00
_cell.angle_beta   90.00
_cell.angle_gamma   90.00
#
_symmetry.space_group_name_H-M   'P 1'
#
loop_
_entity.id
_entity.type
_entity.pdbx_description
1 polymer ?
#
loop_
_entity_poly.entity_id
_entity_poly.type
_entity_poly.pdbx_seq_one_letter_code
_entity_poly.pdbx_strand_id
1 'polypeptide(L)'
;KEVEWTMVEQKDLSEPSDTHAEAKTGREEGAPLPASTNATAAERAASFRPRDDVPAPPLVSIMRVNNDYQCDMAALLEWTPSQQEPGSMQGRLLRYAFVPGLSVAHATLVFDRRSGLYWMASNVNRDSLRTWAQPRWPTLGMPLLHLNVGSRCEADRSTLALFVSADLASWEQVGVVAKHPHLGRHFSYPHVLVSGEDLLIVTRAAFNATARHATASLASFYNNHNSNSVAFHRVRDFRQYAL
;
A
#
# COMPACT_ATOMS: atom_id res chain seq x y z
N LYS A 1 -5.06 17.80 5.58
CA LYS A 1 -3.60 18.02 5.58
C LYS A 1 -3.07 17.48 4.26
N GLU A 2 -2.47 18.33 3.46
CA GLU A 2 -1.94 18.00 2.14
C GLU A 2 -0.68 17.13 2.32
N VAL A 3 -0.60 16.01 1.60
CA VAL A 3 0.56 15.11 1.60
C VAL A 3 1.54 15.66 0.58
N GLU A 4 2.70 16.12 1.07
CA GLU A 4 3.79 16.62 0.25
C GLU A 4 4.58 15.44 -0.33
N TRP A 5 4.65 15.36 -1.66
CA TRP A 5 5.38 14.32 -2.38
C TRP A 5 6.73 14.85 -2.84
N THR A 6 7.82 14.17 -2.49
CA THR A 6 9.11 14.37 -3.14
C THR A 6 9.37 13.19 -4.08
N MET A 7 9.17 13.39 -5.38
CA MET A 7 9.69 12.45 -6.37
C MET A 7 11.20 12.66 -6.49
N VAL A 8 11.98 11.63 -6.18
CA VAL A 8 13.38 11.56 -6.60
C VAL A 8 13.38 10.81 -7.92
N GLU A 9 13.28 11.55 -9.02
CA GLU A 9 13.48 11.01 -10.35
C GLU A 9 15.00 10.77 -10.52
N GLN A 10 15.39 9.55 -10.90
CA GLN A 10 16.78 9.28 -11.25
C GLN A 10 17.06 10.01 -12.57
N LYS A 11 17.64 11.21 -12.44
CA LYS A 11 17.93 12.09 -13.57
C LYS A 11 19.05 11.48 -14.40
N ASP A 12 18.71 10.96 -15.57
CA ASP A 12 19.71 10.57 -16.57
C ASP A 12 20.40 11.85 -17.07
N LEU A 13 21.73 11.87 -16.99
CA LEU A 13 22.59 12.99 -17.38
C LEU A 13 22.73 13.04 -18.91
N SER A 14 21.68 13.41 -19.64
CA SER A 14 21.81 13.86 -21.04
C SER A 14 20.62 14.71 -21.51
N GLU A 15 20.86 16.03 -21.50
CA GLU A 15 20.26 17.09 -22.34
C GLU A 15 18.80 17.58 -22.06
N PRO A 16 18.33 18.66 -22.75
CA PRO A 16 18.18 19.99 -22.15
C PRO A 16 16.72 20.37 -21.89
N SER A 17 16.55 21.40 -21.07
CA SER A 17 15.28 21.94 -20.59
C SER A 17 14.47 22.64 -21.67
N ASP A 18 13.20 22.25 -21.84
CA ASP A 18 12.18 23.09 -22.47
C ASP A 18 10.98 23.28 -21.53
N THR A 19 10.63 24.54 -21.36
CA THR A 19 9.58 25.11 -20.50
C THR A 19 8.23 25.11 -21.19
N HIS A 20 7.15 24.72 -20.49
CA HIS A 20 5.79 25.11 -20.87
C HIS A 20 4.88 25.46 -19.69
N ALA A 21 4.05 26.46 -19.96
CA ALA A 21 3.28 27.34 -19.07
C ALA A 21 2.12 26.68 -18.30
N GLU A 22 1.89 27.17 -17.08
CA GLU A 22 0.72 26.90 -16.26
C GLU A 22 -0.49 27.78 -16.66
N ALA A 23 -1.67 27.16 -16.74
CA ALA A 23 -2.95 27.83 -16.83
C ALA A 23 -3.56 27.98 -15.42
N LYS A 24 -3.85 29.21 -15.00
CA LYS A 24 -4.55 29.52 -13.74
C LYS A 24 -6.07 29.37 -13.93
N THR A 25 -6.71 28.56 -13.08
CA THR A 25 -8.16 28.57 -12.89
C THR A 25 -8.49 29.06 -11.48
N GLY A 26 -9.37 30.06 -11.39
CA GLY A 26 -9.81 30.68 -10.16
C GLY A 26 -10.71 29.78 -9.33
N ARG A 27 -10.62 29.89 -8.00
CA ARG A 27 -11.43 29.14 -7.03
C ARG A 27 -12.12 30.13 -6.10
N GLU A 28 -13.43 29.99 -5.97
CA GLU A 28 -14.28 30.77 -5.05
C GLU A 28 -13.98 30.38 -3.58
N GLU A 29 -13.92 31.40 -2.73
CA GLU A 29 -13.72 31.27 -1.28
C GLU A 29 -15.04 30.92 -0.57
N GLY A 30 -15.12 29.71 -0.03
CA GLY A 30 -16.19 29.29 0.89
C GLY A 30 -15.88 29.69 2.34
N ALA A 31 -16.92 30.11 3.07
CA ALA A 31 -16.86 30.59 4.45
C ALA A 31 -16.23 29.58 5.45
N PRO A 32 -15.58 30.06 6.52
CA PRO A 32 -14.89 29.20 7.48
C PRO A 32 -15.86 28.44 8.39
N LEU A 33 -15.63 27.13 8.54
CA LEU A 33 -16.31 26.28 9.51
C LEU A 33 -15.83 26.60 10.95
N PRO A 34 -16.68 26.41 11.97
CA PRO A 34 -16.36 26.73 13.36
C PRO A 34 -15.20 25.89 13.92
N ALA A 35 -14.37 26.54 14.72
CA ALA A 35 -13.19 25.95 15.35
C ALA A 35 -13.59 24.86 16.36
N SER A 36 -13.38 23.60 15.98
CA SER A 36 -13.37 22.46 16.90
C SER A 36 -12.13 22.55 17.78
N THR A 37 -12.31 22.51 19.11
CA THR A 37 -11.24 22.38 20.11
C THR A 37 -10.63 20.98 20.05
N ASN A 38 -9.89 20.71 18.98
CA ASN A 38 -9.10 19.50 18.86
C ASN A 38 -7.72 19.78 19.46
N ALA A 39 -7.37 19.02 20.51
CA ALA A 39 -5.98 18.86 20.91
C ALA A 39 -5.13 18.66 19.66
N THR A 40 -4.02 19.39 19.59
CA THR A 40 -3.14 19.39 18.44
C THR A 40 -2.68 17.96 18.14
N ALA A 41 -2.40 17.65 16.87
CA ALA A 41 -1.86 16.34 16.50
C ALA A 41 -0.62 15.96 17.34
N ALA A 42 0.17 16.96 17.75
CA ALA A 42 1.31 16.81 18.64
C ALA A 42 0.90 16.36 20.06
N GLU A 43 -0.16 16.93 20.64
CA GLU A 43 -0.68 16.52 21.96
C GLU A 43 -1.28 15.11 21.94
N ARG A 44 -1.92 14.71 20.83
CA ARG A 44 -2.43 13.33 20.65
C ARG A 44 -1.30 12.32 20.43
N ALA A 45 -0.24 12.68 19.71
CA ALA A 45 0.94 11.83 19.55
C ALA A 45 1.75 11.70 20.85
N ALA A 46 1.75 12.74 21.70
CA ALA A 46 2.43 12.75 23.00
C ALA A 46 1.76 11.86 24.06
N SER A 47 0.47 11.50 23.89
CA SER A 47 -0.22 10.60 24.82
C SER A 47 0.18 9.12 24.65
N PHE A 48 0.76 8.76 23.50
CA PHE A 48 1.36 7.45 23.28
C PHE A 48 2.74 7.38 23.95
N ARG A 49 2.76 7.01 25.23
CA ARG A 49 4.00 6.61 25.90
C ARG A 49 4.46 5.25 25.37
N PRO A 50 5.74 5.07 24.98
CA PRO A 50 6.28 3.76 24.65
C PRO A 50 5.95 2.78 25.76
N ARG A 51 5.28 1.68 25.40
CA ARG A 51 5.03 0.58 26.33
C ARG A 51 6.21 -0.38 26.26
N ASP A 52 7.31 0.00 26.90
CA ASP A 52 8.50 -0.87 27.01
C ASP A 52 8.22 -2.14 27.83
N ASP A 53 7.08 -2.16 28.54
CA ASP A 53 6.55 -3.30 29.28
C ASP A 53 5.78 -4.31 28.41
N VAL A 54 5.46 -3.97 27.15
CA VAL A 54 4.78 -4.91 26.25
C VAL A 54 5.81 -5.85 25.63
N PRO A 55 5.78 -7.16 25.96
CA PRO A 55 6.67 -8.12 25.33
C PRO A 55 6.46 -8.12 23.82
N ALA A 56 7.54 -8.35 23.07
CA ALA A 56 7.45 -8.50 21.64
C ALA A 56 6.40 -9.58 21.31
N PRO A 57 5.48 -9.33 20.36
CA PRO A 57 4.53 -10.36 19.97
C PRO A 57 5.27 -11.59 19.44
N PRO A 58 4.65 -12.78 19.51
CA PRO A 58 5.22 -13.96 18.87
C PRO A 58 5.47 -13.69 17.38
N LEU A 59 6.37 -14.46 16.78
CA LEU A 59 6.59 -14.36 15.34
C LEU A 59 5.30 -14.83 14.63
N VAL A 60 4.63 -13.91 13.94
CA VAL A 60 3.41 -14.19 13.20
C VAL A 60 3.65 -14.02 11.71
N SER A 61 3.11 -14.94 10.91
CA SER A 61 3.02 -14.82 9.46
C SER A 61 1.56 -14.74 9.02
N ILE A 62 1.31 -13.94 7.98
CA ILE A 62 0.03 -13.88 7.28
C ILE A 62 0.24 -14.53 5.92
N MET A 63 -0.41 -15.66 5.70
CA MET A 63 -0.35 -16.37 4.42
C MET A 63 -1.66 -16.18 3.67
N ARG A 64 -1.60 -15.54 2.49
CA ARG A 64 -2.74 -15.46 1.58
C ARG A 64 -3.25 -16.87 1.28
N VAL A 65 -4.55 -17.07 1.45
CA VAL A 65 -5.24 -18.26 0.94
C VAL A 65 -5.60 -17.96 -0.50
N ASN A 66 -4.92 -18.61 -1.45
CA ASN A 66 -5.19 -18.36 -2.86
C ASN A 66 -6.50 -19.04 -3.28
N ASN A 67 -7.61 -18.34 -3.10
CA ASN A 67 -8.88 -18.70 -3.69
C ASN A 67 -9.55 -17.44 -4.27
N ASP A 68 -10.15 -17.57 -5.46
CA ASP A 68 -10.68 -16.41 -6.20
C ASP A 68 -12.02 -15.88 -5.68
N TYR A 69 -12.62 -16.60 -4.75
CA TYR A 69 -13.88 -16.25 -4.13
C TYR A 69 -13.68 -15.38 -2.89
N GLN A 70 -12.50 -15.47 -2.27
CA GLN A 70 -12.14 -14.83 -1.02
C GLN A 70 -10.73 -14.27 -1.13
N CYS A 71 -10.57 -13.36 -2.10
CA CYS A 71 -9.30 -12.77 -2.49
C CYS A 71 -8.43 -12.29 -1.32
N ASP A 72 -9.05 -11.68 -0.31
CA ASP A 72 -8.36 -11.08 0.85
C ASP A 72 -8.32 -12.03 2.05
N MET A 73 -8.66 -13.31 1.87
CA MET A 73 -8.55 -14.30 2.94
C MET A 73 -7.09 -14.67 3.19
N ALA A 74 -6.75 -14.75 4.46
CA ALA A 74 -5.43 -15.18 4.91
C ALA A 74 -5.51 -16.15 6.07
N ALA A 75 -4.55 -17.06 6.15
CA ALA A 75 -4.24 -17.84 7.33
C ALA A 75 -3.25 -17.06 8.20
N LEU A 76 -3.59 -16.85 9.47
CA LEU A 76 -2.69 -16.30 10.48
C LEU A 76 -1.96 -17.46 11.16
N LEU A 77 -0.64 -17.45 11.10
CA LEU A 77 0.22 -18.50 11.63
C LEU A 77 1.14 -17.92 12.69
N GLU A 78 1.17 -18.55 13.86
CA GLU A 78 2.19 -18.31 14.88
C GLU A 78 3.35 -19.26 14.66
N TRP A 79 4.58 -18.76 14.83
CA TRP A 79 5.80 -19.54 14.70
C TRP A 79 6.55 -19.56 16.03
N THR A 80 6.84 -20.76 16.52
CA THR A 80 7.66 -20.98 17.73
C THR A 80 8.89 -21.82 17.39
N PRO A 81 10.04 -21.60 18.04
CA PRO A 81 11.19 -22.49 17.89
C PRO A 81 10.83 -23.92 18.32
N SER A 82 11.20 -24.90 17.51
CA SER A 82 10.99 -26.31 17.83
C SER A 82 11.84 -26.73 19.02
N GLN A 83 11.22 -27.42 19.98
CA GLN A 83 11.94 -28.03 21.11
C GLN A 83 12.58 -29.39 20.73
N GLN A 84 12.13 -29.99 19.63
CA GLN A 84 12.58 -31.32 19.20
C GLN A 84 13.77 -31.26 18.23
N GLU A 85 13.84 -30.21 17.43
CA GLU A 85 14.87 -30.04 16.39
C GLU A 85 15.47 -28.63 16.46
N PRO A 86 16.71 -28.49 16.96
CA PRO A 86 17.37 -27.20 17.05
C PRO A 86 17.45 -26.50 15.69
N GLY A 87 16.99 -25.25 15.64
CA GLY A 87 17.00 -24.43 14.42
C GLY A 87 15.76 -24.58 13.53
N SER A 88 14.83 -25.49 13.83
CA SER A 88 13.54 -25.55 13.12
C SER A 88 12.45 -24.72 13.83
N MET A 89 11.44 -24.31 13.07
CA MET A 89 10.28 -23.55 13.55
C MET A 89 9.02 -24.40 13.41
N GLN A 90 8.16 -24.40 14.43
CA GLN A 90 6.84 -25.01 14.38
C GLN A 90 5.79 -23.93 14.12
N GLY A 91 4.98 -24.14 13.09
CA GLY A 91 3.88 -23.26 12.73
C GLY A 91 2.56 -23.75 13.34
N ARG A 92 1.80 -22.85 13.95
CA ARG A 92 0.45 -23.10 14.45
C ARG A 92 -0.55 -22.18 13.77
N LEU A 93 -1.56 -22.76 13.12
CA LEU A 93 -2.70 -22.00 12.60
C LEU A 93 -3.46 -21.37 13.78
N LEU A 94 -3.56 -20.05 13.77
CA LEU A 94 -4.35 -19.30 14.75
C LEU A 94 -5.80 -19.21 14.30
N ARG A 95 -6.01 -18.67 13.08
CA ARG A 95 -7.32 -18.47 12.47
C ARG A 95 -7.18 -18.11 10.99
N TYR A 96 -8.29 -18.19 10.28
CA TYR A 96 -8.46 -17.45 9.04
C TYR A 96 -8.96 -16.04 9.35
N ALA A 97 -8.48 -15.05 8.59
CA ALA A 97 -8.85 -13.65 8.74
C ALA A 97 -8.99 -13.00 7.36
N PHE A 98 -9.78 -11.93 7.31
CA PHE A 98 -9.82 -11.04 6.16
C PHE A 98 -8.73 -9.98 6.32
N VAL A 99 -7.81 -9.89 5.36
CA VAL A 99 -6.69 -8.96 5.36
C VAL A 99 -6.78 -8.10 4.09
N PRO A 100 -7.26 -6.84 4.20
CA PRO A 100 -7.55 -6.00 3.04
C PRO A 100 -6.37 -5.86 2.07
N GLY A 101 -6.62 -6.09 0.78
CA GLY A 101 -5.63 -5.86 -0.27
C GLY A 101 -4.51 -6.90 -0.38
N LEU A 102 -4.48 -7.89 0.51
CA LEU A 102 -3.46 -8.94 0.50
C LEU A 102 -3.47 -9.73 -0.83
N SER A 103 -4.63 -9.79 -1.47
CA SER A 103 -4.84 -10.42 -2.76
C SER A 103 -4.07 -9.77 -3.91
N VAL A 104 -3.66 -8.51 -3.75
CA VAL A 104 -3.18 -7.68 -4.85
C VAL A 104 -1.70 -7.32 -4.69
N ALA A 105 -1.31 -6.99 -3.47
CA ALA A 105 -0.07 -6.25 -3.22
C ALA A 105 1.04 -7.08 -2.60
N HIS A 106 0.73 -8.18 -1.93
CA HIS A 106 1.69 -8.95 -1.11
C HIS A 106 2.46 -8.03 -0.14
N ALA A 107 1.71 -7.37 0.74
CA ALA A 107 2.22 -6.37 1.67
C ALA A 107 3.05 -6.99 2.81
N THR A 108 4.00 -6.20 3.33
CA THR A 108 4.55 -6.44 4.67
C THR A 108 3.74 -5.70 5.72
N LEU A 109 3.74 -6.21 6.95
CA LEU A 109 3.20 -5.55 8.12
C LEU A 109 4.30 -5.29 9.14
N VAL A 110 4.11 -4.27 9.98
CA VAL A 110 5.02 -3.92 11.08
C VAL A 110 4.22 -3.78 12.37
N PHE A 111 4.74 -4.32 13.47
CA PHE A 111 4.21 -4.05 14.80
C PHE A 111 4.89 -2.80 15.38
N ASP A 112 4.11 -1.76 15.65
CA ASP A 112 4.60 -0.57 16.32
C ASP A 112 4.45 -0.73 17.84
N ARG A 113 5.58 -0.91 18.54
CA ARG A 113 5.60 -1.08 20.00
C ARG A 113 5.05 0.13 20.76
N ARG A 114 5.18 1.33 20.19
CA ARG A 114 4.72 2.55 20.86
C ARG A 114 3.20 2.64 20.90
N SER A 115 2.53 2.33 19.80
CA SER A 115 1.07 2.28 19.77
C SER A 115 0.48 0.94 20.23
N GLY A 116 1.27 -0.13 20.17
CA GLY A 116 0.78 -1.50 20.36
C GLY A 116 -0.11 -1.97 19.21
N LEU A 117 0.08 -1.43 18.01
CA LEU A 117 -0.76 -1.72 16.84
C LEU A 117 0.09 -2.27 15.68
N TYR A 118 -0.55 -3.04 14.82
CA TYR A 118 0.00 -3.49 13.56
C TYR A 118 -0.37 -2.51 12.45
N TRP A 119 0.61 -2.17 11.63
CA TRP A 119 0.47 -1.27 10.50
C TRP A 119 0.82 -1.99 9.21
N MET A 120 0.02 -1.76 8.18
CA MET A 120 0.20 -2.35 6.85
C MET A 120 -0.14 -1.31 5.79
N ALA A 121 0.67 -1.23 4.74
CA ALA A 121 0.29 -0.54 3.51
C ALA A 121 -0.07 -1.60 2.47
N SER A 122 -1.23 -1.50 1.84
CA SER A 122 -1.70 -2.50 0.88
C SER A 122 -2.59 -1.85 -0.17
N ASN A 123 -2.87 -2.54 -1.28
CA ASN A 123 -3.70 -1.97 -2.33
C ASN A 123 -5.19 -2.17 -2.07
N VAL A 124 -5.99 -1.17 -2.45
CA VAL A 124 -7.45 -1.28 -2.48
C VAL A 124 -7.90 -1.39 -3.93
N ASN A 125 -8.67 -2.44 -4.24
CA ASN A 125 -9.35 -2.53 -5.52
C ASN A 125 -10.44 -1.44 -5.59
N ARG A 126 -10.43 -0.62 -6.66
CA ARG A 126 -11.46 0.41 -6.85
C ARG A 126 -12.82 -0.16 -7.22
N ASP A 127 -12.84 -1.33 -7.86
CA ASP A 127 -14.06 -2.10 -8.10
C ASP A 127 -14.23 -3.17 -7.02
N SER A 128 -15.13 -2.92 -6.07
CA SER A 128 -15.44 -3.82 -4.96
C SER A 128 -16.13 -5.11 -5.42
N LEU A 129 -16.81 -5.09 -6.58
CA LEU A 129 -17.44 -6.27 -7.17
C LEU A 129 -16.45 -7.10 -7.99
N ARG A 130 -15.23 -6.58 -8.20
CA ARG A 130 -14.14 -7.22 -8.98
C ARG A 130 -14.63 -7.68 -10.36
N THR A 131 -15.46 -6.85 -11.01
CA THR A 131 -16.02 -7.06 -12.34
C THR A 131 -15.06 -6.67 -13.46
N TRP A 132 -13.77 -6.92 -13.25
CA TRP A 132 -12.71 -6.56 -14.19
C TRP A 132 -12.84 -7.34 -15.49
N ALA A 133 -12.71 -6.62 -16.61
CA ALA A 133 -12.67 -7.17 -17.96
C ALA A 133 -11.47 -6.59 -18.71
N GLN A 134 -10.96 -7.34 -19.69
CA GLN A 134 -9.91 -6.83 -20.56
C GLN A 134 -10.43 -5.57 -21.30
N PRO A 135 -9.62 -4.51 -21.41
CA PRO A 135 -10.00 -3.36 -22.20
C PRO A 135 -10.12 -3.77 -23.67
N ARG A 136 -11.19 -3.32 -24.33
CA ARG A 136 -11.38 -3.55 -25.78
C ARG A 136 -10.26 -2.92 -26.61
N TRP A 137 -9.73 -1.79 -26.14
CA TRP A 137 -8.67 -1.02 -26.79
C TRP A 137 -7.60 -0.66 -25.74
N PRO A 138 -6.57 -1.50 -25.55
CA PRO A 138 -5.52 -1.24 -24.57
C PRO A 138 -4.76 0.06 -24.89
N THR A 139 -4.46 0.84 -23.86
CA THR A 139 -3.62 2.05 -23.95
C THR A 139 -2.54 2.02 -22.87
N LEU A 140 -1.57 2.92 -22.90
CA LEU A 140 -0.57 3.02 -21.82
C LEU A 140 -1.22 3.28 -20.44
N GLY A 141 -2.30 4.06 -20.38
CA GLY A 141 -3.04 4.33 -19.15
C GLY A 141 -4.00 3.20 -18.73
N MET A 142 -4.40 2.36 -19.66
CA MET A 142 -5.33 1.25 -19.46
C MET A 142 -4.82 0.04 -20.24
N PRO A 143 -3.73 -0.59 -19.77
CA PRO A 143 -3.09 -1.69 -20.48
C PRO A 143 -3.94 -2.96 -20.37
N LEU A 144 -3.51 -4.02 -21.04
CA LEU A 144 -4.04 -5.35 -20.75
C LEU A 144 -3.91 -5.62 -19.25
N LEU A 145 -4.96 -6.20 -18.68
CA LEU A 145 -4.99 -6.53 -17.27
C LEU A 145 -4.46 -7.95 -17.07
N HIS A 146 -3.73 -8.18 -15.99
CA HIS A 146 -3.34 -9.50 -15.53
C HIS A 146 -4.56 -10.21 -14.92
N LEU A 147 -5.48 -10.63 -15.81
CA LEU A 147 -6.69 -11.38 -15.47
C LEU A 147 -6.50 -12.81 -15.95
N ASN A 148 -6.07 -13.69 -15.06
CA ASN A 148 -6.12 -15.12 -15.33
C ASN A 148 -7.52 -15.66 -15.03
N VAL A 149 -7.88 -16.79 -15.63
CA VAL A 149 -9.09 -17.54 -15.25
C VAL A 149 -8.94 -17.90 -13.77
N GLY A 150 -9.84 -17.38 -12.93
CA GLY A 150 -9.63 -17.43 -11.49
C GLY A 150 -8.41 -16.60 -11.03
N SER A 151 -8.35 -15.31 -11.37
CA SER A 151 -7.46 -14.35 -10.68
C SER A 151 -7.99 -12.92 -10.82
N ARG A 152 -9.31 -12.76 -10.60
CA ARG A 152 -9.92 -11.41 -10.55
C ARG A 152 -9.42 -10.61 -9.34
N CYS A 153 -8.74 -11.28 -8.43
CA CYS A 153 -8.23 -10.71 -7.22
C CYS A 153 -7.07 -9.72 -7.43
N GLU A 154 -6.42 -9.78 -8.59
CA GLU A 154 -5.10 -9.17 -8.82
C GLU A 154 -5.15 -8.03 -9.86
N ALA A 155 -6.32 -7.42 -10.05
CA ALA A 155 -6.56 -6.55 -11.20
C ALA A 155 -6.25 -5.06 -10.97
N ASP A 156 -6.33 -4.53 -9.74
CA ASP A 156 -6.09 -3.10 -9.50
C ASP A 156 -5.14 -2.84 -8.34
N ARG A 157 -3.98 -2.30 -8.69
CA ARG A 157 -2.88 -1.94 -7.79
C ARG A 157 -2.63 -0.44 -7.77
N SER A 158 -3.56 0.37 -8.29
CA SER A 158 -3.31 1.81 -8.46
C SER A 158 -3.57 2.63 -7.20
N THR A 159 -4.22 2.05 -6.18
CA THR A 159 -4.55 2.74 -4.93
C THR A 159 -3.83 2.04 -3.79
N LEU A 160 -2.85 2.70 -3.18
CA LEU A 160 -2.12 2.27 -1.99
C LEU A 160 -2.78 2.92 -0.76
N ALA A 161 -3.28 2.12 0.16
CA ALA A 161 -3.93 2.56 1.39
C ALA A 161 -3.14 2.11 2.62
N LEU A 162 -3.35 2.82 3.72
CA LEU A 162 -2.81 2.51 5.03
C LEU A 162 -3.88 1.83 5.88
N PHE A 163 -3.50 0.74 6.53
CA PHE A 163 -4.36 -0.04 7.40
C PHE A 163 -3.71 -0.20 8.78
N VAL A 164 -4.56 -0.30 9.78
CA VAL A 164 -4.17 -0.57 11.16
C VAL A 164 -4.98 -1.73 11.73
N SER A 165 -4.39 -2.49 12.65
CA SER A 165 -5.07 -3.56 13.37
C SER A 165 -4.49 -3.72 14.78
N ALA A 166 -5.34 -4.05 15.75
CA ALA A 166 -4.91 -4.41 17.10
C ALA A 166 -4.61 -5.92 17.26
N ASP A 167 -5.19 -6.76 16.41
CA ASP A 167 -5.25 -8.22 16.61
C ASP A 167 -4.94 -9.05 15.36
N LEU A 168 -4.52 -8.41 14.27
CA LEU A 168 -4.22 -9.01 12.96
C LEU A 168 -5.42 -9.59 12.19
N ALA A 169 -6.66 -9.48 12.68
CA ALA A 169 -7.84 -9.84 11.88
C ALA A 169 -8.85 -8.73 11.68
N SER A 170 -9.00 -7.83 12.65
CA SER A 170 -9.80 -6.64 12.51
C SER A 170 -8.92 -5.53 11.96
N TRP A 171 -9.06 -5.26 10.67
CA TRP A 171 -8.29 -4.25 9.95
C TRP A 171 -9.16 -3.05 9.61
N GLU A 172 -8.66 -1.87 9.93
CA GLU A 172 -9.29 -0.59 9.62
C GLU A 172 -8.47 0.15 8.58
N GLN A 173 -9.13 0.70 7.55
CA GLN A 173 -8.48 1.60 6.60
C GLN A 173 -8.44 3.00 7.19
N VAL A 174 -7.24 3.53 7.42
CA VAL A 174 -7.03 4.83 8.09
C VAL A 174 -6.57 5.93 7.15
N GLY A 175 -6.25 5.59 5.89
CA GLY A 175 -5.92 6.59 4.88
C GLY A 175 -5.60 6.02 3.51
N VAL A 176 -5.57 6.90 2.50
CA VAL A 176 -4.99 6.60 1.20
C VAL A 176 -3.61 7.22 1.16
N VAL A 177 -2.58 6.39 1.00
CA VAL A 177 -1.20 6.85 0.87
C VAL A 177 -1.03 7.45 -0.52
N ALA A 178 -1.26 6.69 -1.57
CA ALA A 178 -1.11 7.15 -2.94
C ALA A 178 -2.20 6.56 -3.84
N LYS A 179 -2.61 7.31 -4.85
CA LYS A 179 -3.63 6.85 -5.80
C LYS A 179 -3.27 7.32 -7.20
N HIS A 180 -3.47 6.44 -8.16
CA HIS A 180 -3.35 6.76 -9.57
C HIS A 180 -4.65 6.47 -10.34
N PRO A 181 -5.13 7.38 -11.21
CA PRO A 181 -6.33 7.13 -12.01
C PRO A 181 -6.14 6.03 -13.06
N HIS A 182 -4.95 5.92 -13.64
CA HIS A 182 -4.58 4.92 -14.65
C HIS A 182 -4.17 3.59 -14.02
N LEU A 183 -4.74 2.48 -14.52
CA LEU A 183 -4.44 1.10 -14.06
C LEU A 183 -3.04 0.63 -14.47
N GLY A 184 -2.47 1.23 -15.52
CA GLY A 184 -1.08 0.99 -15.93
C GLY A 184 -0.05 1.62 -15.00
N ARG A 185 -0.48 2.37 -13.98
CA ARG A 185 0.38 2.82 -12.89
C ARG A 185 -0.08 2.23 -11.58
N HIS A 186 0.88 1.68 -10.84
CA HIS A 186 0.58 0.90 -9.66
C HIS A 186 1.68 0.92 -8.62
N PHE A 187 1.33 0.39 -7.45
CA PHE A 187 2.18 0.14 -6.31
C PHE A 187 2.04 -1.34 -5.96
N SER A 188 3.14 -2.09 -5.91
CA SER A 188 3.17 -3.53 -5.64
C SER A 188 4.23 -3.84 -4.60
N TYR A 189 4.05 -4.93 -3.86
CA TYR A 189 4.97 -5.38 -2.81
C TYR A 189 5.35 -4.28 -1.83
N PRO A 190 4.36 -3.58 -1.21
CA PRO A 190 4.66 -2.50 -0.30
C PRO A 190 5.37 -3.05 0.94
N HIS A 191 6.54 -2.48 1.20
CA HIS A 191 7.32 -2.70 2.40
C HIS A 191 7.16 -1.50 3.34
N VAL A 192 6.87 -1.75 4.61
CA VAL A 192 6.59 -0.72 5.62
C VAL A 192 7.66 -0.73 6.70
N LEU A 193 8.11 0.46 7.11
CA LEU A 193 9.08 0.64 8.19
C LEU A 193 8.68 1.83 9.07
N VAL A 194 8.74 1.67 10.39
CA VAL A 194 8.58 2.78 11.34
C VAL A 194 9.91 3.54 11.45
N SER A 195 9.87 4.86 11.27
CA SER A 195 11.03 5.76 11.41
C SER A 195 10.66 6.94 12.32
N GLY A 196 10.92 6.77 13.62
CA GLY A 196 10.53 7.77 14.63
C GLY A 196 9.00 7.94 14.71
N GLU A 197 8.53 9.16 14.44
CA GLU A 197 7.09 9.50 14.36
C GLU A 197 6.42 9.12 13.04
N ASP A 198 7.21 8.76 12.04
CA ASP A 198 6.73 8.60 10.67
C ASP A 198 6.76 7.14 10.23
N LEU A 199 5.97 6.87 9.20
CA LEU A 199 5.98 5.59 8.50
C LEU A 199 6.61 5.79 7.12
N LEU A 200 7.64 5.01 6.82
CA LEU A 200 8.24 4.93 5.50
C LEU A 200 7.68 3.73 4.75
N ILE A 201 7.29 3.93 3.50
CA ILE A 201 6.74 2.88 2.65
C ILE A 201 7.53 2.87 1.34
N VAL A 202 8.03 1.69 0.96
CA VAL A 202 8.70 1.46 -0.30
C VAL A 202 7.88 0.49 -1.12
N THR A 203 7.62 0.80 -2.39
CA THR A 203 6.86 -0.08 -3.28
C THR A 203 7.59 -0.30 -4.59
N ARG A 204 7.43 -1.47 -5.20
CA ARG A 204 7.67 -1.60 -6.64
C ARG A 204 6.55 -0.84 -7.34
N ALA A 205 6.90 -0.03 -8.33
CA ALA A 205 5.93 0.83 -8.99
C ALA A 205 6.05 0.78 -10.51
N ALA A 206 5.01 1.26 -11.17
CA ALA A 206 5.04 1.62 -12.57
C ALA A 206 4.54 3.04 -12.74
N PHE A 207 5.36 3.94 -13.29
CA PHE A 207 4.96 5.31 -13.60
C PHE A 207 4.88 5.59 -15.10
N ASN A 208 5.52 4.75 -15.92
CA ASN A 208 5.42 4.81 -17.37
C ASN A 208 5.50 3.39 -17.94
N ALA A 209 5.04 3.16 -19.15
CA ALA A 209 5.35 1.88 -19.81
C ALA A 209 6.84 1.83 -20.16
N THR A 210 7.47 0.68 -19.94
CA THR A 210 8.86 0.44 -20.37
C THR A 210 9.02 0.55 -21.88
N ALA A 211 7.95 0.27 -22.63
CA ALA A 211 7.86 0.55 -24.06
C ALA A 211 7.41 2.00 -24.29
N ARG A 212 8.38 2.92 -24.47
CA ARG A 212 8.10 4.33 -24.80
C ARG A 212 7.39 4.51 -26.15
N HIS A 213 7.39 3.49 -27.01
CA HIS A 213 6.72 3.48 -28.30
C HIS A 213 5.89 2.21 -28.47
N ALA A 214 4.69 2.36 -29.06
CA ALA A 214 3.76 1.25 -29.32
C ALA A 214 4.35 0.13 -30.19
N THR A 215 5.45 0.40 -30.89
CA THR A 215 6.17 -0.54 -31.76
C THR A 215 7.30 -1.30 -31.08
N ALA A 216 7.63 -0.98 -29.82
CA ALA A 216 8.66 -1.74 -29.10
C ALA A 216 8.18 -3.18 -28.90
N SER A 217 9.04 -4.16 -29.16
CA SER A 217 8.71 -5.59 -29.04
C SER A 217 8.20 -6.00 -27.65
N LEU A 218 8.56 -5.23 -26.62
CA LEU A 218 8.13 -5.45 -25.24
C LEU A 218 6.78 -4.79 -24.89
N ALA A 219 6.23 -3.92 -25.75
CA ALA A 219 4.98 -3.19 -25.50
C ALA A 219 3.79 -4.15 -25.33
N SER A 220 3.77 -5.23 -26.08
CA SER A 220 2.72 -6.27 -26.04
C SER A 220 2.70 -7.07 -24.74
N PHE A 221 3.81 -7.08 -23.99
CA PHE A 221 3.93 -7.80 -22.72
C PHE A 221 3.63 -6.92 -21.50
N TYR A 222 3.45 -5.60 -21.69
CA TYR A 222 3.19 -4.66 -20.61
C TYR A 222 1.74 -4.76 -20.10
N ASN A 223 1.59 -5.01 -18.80
CA ASN A 223 0.32 -5.05 -18.08
C ASN A 223 0.42 -4.34 -16.70
N ASN A 224 -0.71 -4.29 -15.99
CA ASN A 224 -0.87 -3.75 -14.63
C ASN A 224 -0.13 -4.55 -13.50
N HIS A 225 0.79 -5.46 -13.86
CA HIS A 225 1.63 -6.23 -12.94
C HIS A 225 3.13 -5.96 -13.19
N ASN A 226 3.53 -5.39 -14.34
CA ASN A 226 4.94 -5.13 -14.65
C ASN A 226 5.42 -3.83 -13.99
N SER A 227 6.35 -3.95 -13.04
CA SER A 227 6.94 -2.78 -12.37
C SER A 227 8.27 -2.40 -13.03
N ASN A 228 8.54 -1.10 -13.16
CA ASN A 228 9.76 -0.56 -13.74
C ASN A 228 10.40 0.57 -12.94
N SER A 229 9.83 0.87 -11.77
CA SER A 229 10.23 1.95 -10.89
C SER A 229 10.14 1.48 -9.43
N VAL A 230 10.68 2.26 -8.51
CA VAL A 230 10.47 2.13 -7.07
C VAL A 230 9.88 3.44 -6.57
N ALA A 231 8.82 3.38 -5.77
CA ALA A 231 8.22 4.57 -5.15
C ALA A 231 8.50 4.59 -3.66
N PHE A 232 8.84 5.76 -3.14
CA PHE A 232 9.03 6.04 -1.72
C PHE A 232 7.90 6.93 -1.24
N HIS A 233 7.27 6.57 -0.13
CA HIS A 233 6.23 7.35 0.52
C HIS A 233 6.59 7.55 1.99
N ARG A 234 6.23 8.72 2.53
CA ARG A 234 6.36 9.04 3.95
C ARG A 234 5.00 9.48 4.48
N VAL A 235 4.49 8.76 5.46
CA VAL A 235 3.29 9.15 6.20
C VAL A 235 3.75 9.80 7.50
N ARG A 236 3.63 11.13 7.56
CA ARG A 236 4.06 11.91 8.72
C ARG A 236 3.12 11.70 9.91
N ASP A 237 3.69 11.53 11.10
CA ASP A 237 2.96 11.35 12.37
C ASP A 237 1.85 10.28 12.25
N PHE A 238 2.18 9.12 11.68
CA PHE A 238 1.17 8.14 11.21
C PHE A 238 0.26 7.63 12.32
N ARG A 239 0.73 7.62 13.57
CA ARG A 239 -0.05 7.18 14.74
C ARG A 239 -1.30 8.03 14.99
N GLN A 240 -1.32 9.29 14.51
CA GLN A 240 -2.49 10.16 14.65
C GLN A 240 -3.73 9.64 13.90
N TYR A 241 -3.56 8.70 12.96
CA TYR A 241 -4.65 8.17 12.13
C TYR A 241 -5.37 6.97 12.74
N ALA A 242 -4.89 6.42 13.86
CA ALA A 242 -5.54 5.32 14.58
C ALA A 242 -6.46 5.80 15.74
N LEU A 243 -6.77 7.10 15.79
CA LEU A 243 -7.47 7.79 16.88
C LEU A 243 -8.80 8.42 16.43
#